data_AF-A0A954SVE6-F1
#
_entry.id   AF-A0A954SVE6-F1
#
_cell.length_a   1.000
_cell.length_b   1.000
_cell.length_c   1.000
_cell.angle_alpha   90.00
_cell.angle_beta   90.00
_cell.angle_gamma   90.00
#
_symmetry.space_group_name_H-M   'P 1'
#
loop_
_entity.id
_entity.type
_entity.pdbx_description
1 polymer ?
#
loop_
_entity_poly.entity_id
_entity_poly.type
_entity_poly.pdbx_seq_one_letter_code
_entity_poly.pdbx_strand_id
1 'polypeptide(L)'
;MQFSRVLGNGCCHRRWTAWVCMALLTGSLAGCGPADTGPAPEEQAGLKTIAVLYGRFQGMNRGQPPQSEEELKQFALALKENGQVPAGLELDNVDAAFVSPRDGEPYVFVLDKEMPARPGGERAIAYEKTGRDGMRQIALSNTSVVDATPEEFSQYVPSP
;
A
#
# COMPACT_ATOMS: atom_id res chain seq x y z
N MET A 1 17.54 39.00 59.08
CA MET A 1 16.96 40.06 58.23
C MET A 1 15.54 39.61 57.88
N GLN A 2 14.56 39.92 58.72
CA GLN A 2 13.65 41.09 58.61
C GLN A 2 12.90 41.15 57.27
N PHE A 3 11.60 40.85 57.30
CA PHE A 3 10.45 41.75 57.05
C PHE A 3 9.19 40.87 56.91
N SER A 4 8.38 40.78 57.98
CA SER A 4 7.14 41.58 58.20
C SER A 4 6.01 41.21 57.24
N ARG A 5 4.96 40.52 57.76
CA ARG A 5 3.61 41.05 58.07
C ARG A 5 2.83 41.40 56.77
N VAL A 6 1.59 40.98 56.57
CA VAL A 6 0.41 41.39 57.34
C VAL A 6 -0.74 40.40 57.06
N LEU A 7 -1.40 39.94 58.12
CA LEU A 7 -2.73 39.33 58.10
C LEU A 7 -3.78 40.44 57.97
N GLY A 8 -4.72 40.29 57.04
CA GLY A 8 -5.89 41.15 56.88
C GLY A 8 -7.16 40.31 56.85
N ASN A 9 -7.91 40.35 57.95
CA ASN A 9 -9.26 39.79 58.12
C ASN A 9 -10.26 40.49 57.21
N GLY A 10 -11.25 39.75 56.70
CA GLY A 10 -12.39 40.32 55.96
C GLY A 10 -13.52 39.33 55.82
N CYS A 11 -14.51 39.47 56.70
CA CYS A 11 -15.72 38.67 56.84
C CYS A 11 -16.67 38.70 55.61
N CYS A 12 -17.68 37.83 55.71
CA CYS A 12 -19.06 37.98 55.22
C CYS A 12 -19.47 37.31 53.89
N HIS A 13 -20.17 36.19 54.06
CA HIS A 13 -21.61 36.09 53.79
C HIS A 13 -22.11 36.58 52.41
N ARG A 14 -22.43 35.66 51.48
CA ARG A 14 -23.79 35.55 50.90
C ARG A 14 -23.93 34.34 49.96
N ARG A 15 -24.91 33.49 50.27
CA ARG A 15 -25.56 32.57 49.33
C ARG A 15 -26.21 33.39 48.22
N TRP A 16 -25.98 33.09 46.93
CA TRP A 16 -26.99 33.19 45.87
C TRP A 16 -26.49 32.73 44.49
N THR A 17 -27.33 31.92 43.83
CA THR A 17 -27.46 31.65 42.38
C THR A 17 -26.23 31.05 41.69
N ALA A 18 -26.09 29.73 41.50
CA ALA A 18 -26.86 28.87 40.56
C ALA A 18 -27.16 29.58 39.22
N TRP A 19 -26.83 28.91 38.10
CA TRP A 19 -27.09 29.28 36.69
C TRP A 19 -26.01 30.10 35.96
N VAL A 20 -24.94 29.44 35.54
CA VAL A 20 -24.33 29.67 34.20
C VAL A 20 -23.83 28.31 33.68
N CYS A 21 -24.77 27.43 33.36
CA CYS A 21 -24.57 26.42 32.31
C CYS A 21 -24.89 27.10 30.97
N MET A 22 -24.30 26.59 29.88
CA MET A 22 -24.76 26.79 28.48
C MET A 22 -24.11 27.92 27.68
N ALA A 23 -22.86 27.74 27.23
CA ALA A 23 -22.37 28.26 25.94
C ALA A 23 -20.91 27.85 25.62
N LEU A 24 -20.57 26.54 25.63
CA LEU A 24 -19.22 26.07 25.23
C LEU A 24 -19.30 24.63 24.69
N LEU A 25 -20.16 24.39 23.70
CA LEU A 25 -20.39 23.06 23.13
C LEU A 25 -20.72 23.11 21.63
N THR A 26 -19.93 23.89 20.87
CA THR A 26 -20.08 23.98 19.42
C THR A 26 -18.70 24.11 18.77
N GLY A 27 -18.15 23.00 18.28
CA GLY A 27 -16.94 23.02 17.45
C GLY A 27 -16.02 21.81 17.61
N SER A 28 -16.51 20.58 17.45
CA SER A 28 -15.65 19.40 17.33
C SER A 28 -16.20 18.42 16.30
N LEU A 29 -16.43 18.92 15.09
CA LEU A 29 -16.53 18.10 13.88
C LEU A 29 -15.19 18.19 13.14
N ALA A 30 -14.10 17.84 13.82
CA ALA A 30 -12.85 17.53 13.12
C ALA A 30 -13.05 16.10 12.57
N GLY A 31 -13.27 16.03 11.26
CA GLY A 31 -13.50 14.79 10.54
C GLY A 31 -12.41 13.78 10.84
N CYS A 32 -12.83 12.62 11.34
CA CYS A 32 -12.09 11.39 11.20
C CYS A 32 -12.06 11.10 9.70
N GLY A 33 -10.97 11.47 9.02
CA GLY A 33 -10.70 10.94 7.68
C GLY A 33 -10.63 9.42 7.80
N PRO A 34 -11.21 8.65 6.86
CA PRO A 34 -11.02 7.21 6.86
C PRO A 34 -9.51 6.95 6.84
N ALA A 35 -9.04 6.18 7.81
CA ALA A 35 -7.70 5.64 7.72
C ALA A 35 -7.66 4.80 6.45
N ASP A 36 -6.80 5.17 5.51
CA ASP A 36 -6.43 4.34 4.36
C ASP A 36 -5.92 3.01 4.92
N THR A 37 -6.86 2.09 5.08
CA THR A 37 -6.59 0.69 5.29
C THR A 37 -6.30 0.21 3.89
N GLY A 38 -5.02 0.26 3.51
CA GLY A 38 -4.57 -0.31 2.25
C GLY A 38 -5.12 -1.74 2.07
N PRO A 39 -5.11 -2.26 0.83
CA PRO A 39 -5.82 -3.50 0.51
C PRO A 39 -5.47 -4.63 1.46
N ALA A 40 -6.44 -5.50 1.71
CA ALA A 40 -6.19 -6.68 2.53
C ALA A 40 -4.99 -7.45 1.94
N PRO A 41 -4.06 -7.98 2.78
CA PRO A 41 -2.87 -8.68 2.30
C PRO A 41 -3.15 -9.79 1.27
N GLU A 42 -4.32 -10.43 1.37
CA GLU A 42 -4.79 -11.45 0.44
C GLU A 42 -5.07 -10.91 -0.97
N GLU A 43 -5.56 -9.67 -1.10
CA GLU A 43 -5.86 -9.07 -2.39
C GLU A 43 -4.60 -8.72 -3.18
N GLN A 44 -3.49 -8.44 -2.49
CA GLN A 44 -2.19 -8.13 -3.11
C GLN A 44 -1.31 -9.37 -3.32
N ALA A 45 -1.73 -10.54 -2.83
CA ALA A 45 -0.88 -11.73 -2.78
C ALA A 45 -0.37 -12.15 -4.17
N GLY A 46 -1.20 -12.03 -5.20
CA GLY A 46 -0.83 -12.34 -6.59
C GLY A 46 0.27 -11.43 -7.13
N LEU A 47 0.05 -10.11 -7.12
CA LEU A 47 1.06 -9.14 -7.57
C LEU A 47 2.32 -9.16 -6.72
N LYS A 48 2.20 -9.38 -5.40
CA LYS A 48 3.36 -9.55 -4.53
C LYS A 48 4.17 -10.76 -4.93
N THR A 49 3.50 -11.87 -5.25
CA THR A 49 4.12 -13.10 -5.74
C THR A 49 4.87 -12.86 -7.04
N ILE A 50 4.21 -12.19 -8.01
CA ILE A 50 4.84 -11.81 -9.28
C ILE A 50 6.09 -10.94 -9.05
N ALA A 51 6.01 -9.95 -8.16
CA ALA A 51 7.12 -9.03 -7.92
C ALA A 51 8.34 -9.72 -7.28
N VAL A 52 8.10 -10.67 -6.37
CA VAL A 52 9.16 -11.49 -5.77
C VAL A 52 9.76 -12.44 -6.80
N LEU A 53 8.93 -13.10 -7.62
CA LEU A 53 9.40 -13.98 -8.70
C LEU A 53 10.25 -13.23 -9.71
N TYR A 54 9.81 -12.03 -10.12
CA TYR A 54 10.55 -11.17 -11.04
C TYR A 54 11.92 -10.79 -10.48
N GLY A 55 11.97 -10.32 -9.23
CA GLY A 55 13.25 -9.98 -8.58
C GLY A 55 14.18 -11.19 -8.44
N ARG A 56 13.64 -12.36 -8.11
CA ARG A 56 14.39 -13.63 -8.05
C ARG A 56 14.92 -14.04 -9.42
N PHE A 57 14.11 -13.94 -10.46
CA PHE A 57 14.49 -14.23 -11.85
C PHE A 57 15.66 -13.34 -12.26
N GLN A 58 15.55 -12.03 -12.04
CA GLN A 58 16.63 -11.09 -12.36
C GLN A 58 17.91 -11.42 -11.58
N GLY A 59 17.79 -11.74 -10.28
CA GLY A 59 18.93 -12.14 -9.46
C GLY A 59 19.67 -13.37 -10.01
N MET A 60 18.94 -14.35 -10.55
CA MET A 60 19.52 -15.57 -11.13
C MET A 60 20.01 -15.37 -12.57
N ASN A 61 19.45 -14.41 -13.31
CA ASN A 61 19.73 -14.14 -14.72
C ASN A 61 20.59 -12.89 -14.93
N ARG A 62 21.48 -12.56 -13.97
CA ARG A 62 22.43 -11.43 -14.08
C ARG A 62 21.76 -10.08 -14.38
N GLY A 63 20.60 -9.85 -13.78
CA GLY A 63 19.81 -8.63 -13.95
C GLY A 63 18.97 -8.57 -15.23
N GLN A 64 18.96 -9.63 -16.05
CA GLN A 64 18.07 -9.67 -17.21
C GLN A 64 16.62 -9.94 -16.75
N PRO A 65 15.65 -9.12 -17.17
CA PRO A 65 14.25 -9.40 -16.92
C PRO A 65 13.78 -10.61 -17.75
N PRO A 66 12.70 -11.29 -17.33
CA PRO A 66 12.01 -12.23 -18.20
C PRO A 66 11.50 -11.50 -19.45
N GLN A 67 11.48 -12.19 -20.59
CA GLN A 67 11.03 -11.70 -21.88
C GLN A 67 9.51 -11.78 -22.04
N SER A 68 8.85 -12.62 -21.24
CA SER A 68 7.42 -12.89 -21.33
C SER A 68 6.84 -13.33 -19.98
N GLU A 69 5.51 -13.26 -19.87
CA GLU A 69 4.78 -13.85 -18.75
C GLU A 69 5.04 -15.36 -18.66
N GLU A 70 5.05 -16.05 -19.81
CA GLU A 70 5.29 -17.48 -19.90
C GLU A 70 6.65 -17.87 -19.32
N GLU A 71 7.70 -17.10 -19.59
CA GLU A 71 9.02 -17.36 -19.03
C GLU A 71 9.03 -17.24 -17.50
N LEU A 72 8.32 -16.24 -16.96
CA LEU A 72 8.20 -16.09 -15.50
C LEU A 72 7.38 -17.24 -14.88
N LYS A 73 6.32 -17.70 -15.56
CA LYS A 73 5.54 -18.89 -15.14
C LYS A 73 6.39 -20.16 -15.13
N GLN A 74 7.17 -20.40 -16.18
CA GLN A 74 8.10 -21.53 -16.26
C GLN A 74 9.14 -21.47 -15.14
N PHE A 75 9.66 -20.29 -14.83
CA PHE A 75 10.56 -20.10 -13.71
C PHE A 75 9.90 -20.40 -12.36
N ALA A 76 8.65 -19.98 -12.14
CA ALA A 76 7.90 -20.29 -10.93
C ALA A 76 7.67 -21.80 -10.77
N LEU A 77 7.33 -22.50 -11.86
CA LEU A 77 7.19 -23.96 -11.88
C LEU A 77 8.52 -24.64 -11.53
N ALA A 78 9.63 -24.22 -12.13
CA ALA A 78 10.96 -24.77 -11.84
C ALA A 78 11.37 -24.55 -10.37
N LEU A 79 11.07 -23.39 -9.77
CA LEU A 79 11.32 -23.16 -8.35
C LEU A 79 10.49 -24.11 -7.47
N LYS A 80 9.24 -24.35 -7.82
CA LYS A 80 8.35 -25.27 -7.11
C LYS A 80 8.86 -26.71 -7.18
N GLU A 81 9.15 -27.21 -8.38
CA GLU A 81 9.63 -28.58 -8.61
C GLU A 81 10.94 -28.87 -7.89
N ASN A 82 11.83 -27.87 -7.82
CA ASN A 82 13.11 -28.00 -7.12
C ASN A 82 13.03 -27.71 -5.61
N GLY A 83 11.85 -27.40 -5.06
CA GLY A 83 11.69 -27.06 -3.65
C GLY A 83 12.40 -25.76 -3.24
N GLN A 84 12.59 -24.83 -4.18
CA GLN A 84 13.31 -23.56 -4.02
C GLN A 84 12.38 -22.34 -3.92
N VAL A 85 11.09 -22.58 -3.65
CA VAL A 85 10.09 -21.52 -3.46
C VAL A 85 10.55 -20.60 -2.31
N PRO A 86 10.62 -19.27 -2.52
CA PRO A 86 10.95 -18.32 -1.47
C PRO A 86 10.02 -18.45 -0.27
N ALA A 87 10.56 -18.29 0.95
CA ALA A 87 9.76 -18.30 2.17
C ALA A 87 8.68 -17.21 2.13
N GLY A 88 7.44 -17.57 2.50
CA GLY A 88 6.29 -16.67 2.49
C GLY A 88 5.62 -16.49 1.11
N LEU A 89 6.04 -17.26 0.10
CA LEU A 89 5.40 -17.30 -1.21
C LEU A 89 4.58 -18.59 -1.35
N GLU A 90 3.28 -18.45 -1.58
CA GLU A 90 2.39 -19.60 -1.84
C GLU A 90 2.27 -19.83 -3.35
N LEU A 91 2.82 -20.95 -3.83
CA LEU A 91 2.76 -21.38 -5.24
C LEU A 91 2.06 -22.74 -5.39
N ASP A 92 0.98 -22.94 -4.64
CA ASP A 92 0.18 -24.18 -4.73
C ASP A 92 -0.41 -24.34 -6.13
N ASN A 93 -0.87 -23.24 -6.73
CA ASN A 93 -1.30 -23.18 -8.11
C ASN A 93 -0.63 -21.98 -8.81
N VAL A 94 0.33 -22.27 -9.69
CA VAL A 94 1.09 -21.23 -10.40
C VAL A 94 0.18 -20.38 -11.27
N ASP A 95 -0.79 -20.96 -11.99
CA ASP A 95 -1.67 -20.19 -12.87
C ASP A 95 -2.57 -19.23 -12.08
N ALA A 96 -3.03 -19.64 -10.90
CA ALA A 96 -3.86 -18.80 -10.04
C ALA A 96 -3.10 -17.55 -9.54
N ALA A 97 -1.78 -17.64 -9.34
CA ALA A 97 -0.97 -16.50 -8.91
C ALA A 97 -0.86 -15.38 -9.98
N PHE A 98 -1.24 -15.66 -11.23
CA PHE A 98 -1.19 -14.72 -12.36
C PHE A 98 -2.56 -14.14 -12.73
N VAL A 99 -3.58 -14.41 -11.91
CA VAL A 99 -4.93 -13.85 -12.05
C VAL A 99 -5.22 -12.95 -10.85
N SER A 100 -5.78 -11.77 -11.09
CA SER A 100 -6.18 -10.89 -9.99
C SER A 100 -7.37 -11.48 -9.24
N PRO A 101 -7.30 -11.60 -7.89
CA PRO A 101 -8.47 -11.93 -7.09
C PRO A 101 -9.47 -10.76 -7.05
N ARG A 102 -9.06 -9.55 -7.47
CA ARG A 102 -9.91 -8.36 -7.37
C ARG A 102 -10.93 -8.24 -8.48
N ASP A 103 -10.48 -8.45 -9.72
CA ASP A 103 -11.29 -8.34 -10.94
C ASP A 103 -11.48 -9.69 -11.69
N GLY A 104 -10.77 -10.75 -11.28
CA GLY A 104 -10.85 -12.08 -11.90
C GLY A 104 -10.17 -12.15 -13.27
N GLU A 105 -9.46 -11.10 -13.68
CA GLU A 105 -8.75 -11.05 -14.95
C GLU A 105 -7.25 -11.38 -14.79
N PRO A 106 -6.59 -11.89 -15.84
CA PRO A 106 -5.14 -12.00 -15.85
C PRO A 106 -4.48 -10.63 -15.66
N TYR A 107 -3.38 -10.59 -14.90
CA TYR A 107 -2.56 -9.39 -14.82
C TYR A 107 -1.94 -9.06 -16.17
N VAL A 108 -1.73 -7.77 -16.44
CA VAL A 108 -1.03 -7.30 -17.63
C VAL A 108 0.44 -7.09 -17.30
N PHE A 109 1.32 -7.73 -18.07
CA PHE A 109 2.76 -7.66 -17.88
C PHE A 109 3.39 -6.55 -18.74
N VAL A 110 4.25 -5.75 -18.11
CA VAL A 110 5.04 -4.68 -18.73
C VAL A 110 6.51 -4.91 -18.42
N LEU A 111 7.09 -5.91 -19.09
CA LEU A 111 8.45 -6.38 -18.84
C LEU A 111 9.52 -5.58 -19.60
N ASP A 112 9.13 -4.44 -20.18
CA ASP A 112 10.02 -3.63 -21.01
C ASP A 112 10.98 -2.77 -20.18
N LYS A 113 12.23 -2.70 -20.62
CA LYS A 113 13.26 -1.78 -20.11
C LYS A 113 13.00 -0.33 -20.52
N GLU A 114 11.98 -0.05 -21.33
CA GLU A 114 11.59 1.32 -21.69
C GLU A 114 10.55 1.93 -20.75
N MET A 115 9.96 1.12 -19.85
CA MET A 115 9.02 1.63 -18.84
C MET A 115 9.65 2.74 -18.00
N PRO A 116 8.94 3.86 -17.75
CA PRO A 116 9.49 4.97 -17.00
C PRO A 116 9.90 4.51 -15.59
N ALA A 117 11.12 4.87 -15.21
CA ALA A 117 11.60 4.64 -13.85
C ALA A 117 11.09 5.76 -12.93
N ARG A 118 10.61 5.40 -11.75
CA ARG A 118 10.23 6.36 -10.71
C ARG A 118 11.45 6.95 -9.99
N PRO A 119 11.25 8.00 -9.19
CA PRO A 119 12.27 8.49 -8.25
C PRO A 119 12.65 7.40 -7.24
N GLY A 120 13.70 6.65 -7.55
CA GLY A 120 14.10 5.42 -6.83
C GLY A 120 14.55 4.29 -7.76
N GLY A 121 14.28 4.42 -9.06
CA GLY A 121 14.71 3.48 -10.10
C GLY A 121 13.75 2.31 -10.33
N GLU A 122 12.67 2.22 -9.55
CA GLU A 122 11.63 1.21 -9.70
C GLU A 122 10.75 1.45 -10.92
N ARG A 123 10.30 0.35 -11.52
CA ARG A 123 9.48 0.34 -12.73
C ARG A 123 8.28 -0.56 -12.50
N ALA A 124 7.16 -0.25 -13.14
CA ALA A 124 6.04 -1.18 -13.21
C ALA A 124 6.46 -2.44 -13.98
N ILE A 125 6.07 -3.61 -13.50
CA ILE A 125 6.38 -4.91 -14.12
C ILE A 125 5.11 -5.71 -14.44
N ALA A 126 4.05 -5.52 -13.67
CA ALA A 126 2.73 -6.07 -13.92
C ALA A 126 1.67 -5.20 -13.23
N TYR A 127 0.44 -5.22 -13.73
CA TYR A 127 -0.67 -4.46 -13.15
C TYR A 127 -2.03 -5.13 -13.42
N GLU A 128 -3.05 -4.68 -12.71
CA GLU A 128 -4.43 -5.13 -12.91
C GLU A 128 -5.05 -4.59 -14.20
N LYS A 129 -5.65 -5.48 -14.99
CA LYS A 129 -6.22 -5.10 -16.27
C LYS A 129 -7.36 -4.10 -16.11
N THR A 130 -8.29 -4.35 -15.19
CA THR A 130 -9.42 -3.45 -14.92
C THR A 130 -9.25 -2.76 -13.57
N GLY A 131 -8.92 -3.53 -12.52
CA GLY A 131 -8.87 -3.05 -11.14
C GLY A 131 -10.26 -3.03 -10.47
N ARG A 132 -10.34 -2.42 -9.29
CA ARG A 132 -11.58 -2.32 -8.48
C ARG A 132 -11.70 -0.94 -7.86
N ASP A 133 -12.93 -0.42 -7.78
CA ASP A 133 -13.26 0.89 -7.20
C ASP A 133 -12.52 2.06 -7.87
N GLY A 134 -12.25 1.94 -9.17
CA GLY A 134 -11.52 2.94 -9.95
C GLY A 134 -10.00 2.96 -9.71
N MET A 135 -9.48 2.05 -8.88
CA MET A 135 -8.05 1.91 -8.60
C MET A 135 -7.48 0.62 -9.20
N ARG A 136 -6.20 0.65 -9.56
CA ARG A 136 -5.47 -0.52 -10.04
C ARG A 136 -4.25 -0.79 -9.18
N GLN A 137 -4.01 -2.05 -8.88
CA GLN A 137 -2.75 -2.46 -8.28
C GLN A 137 -1.66 -2.64 -9.32
N ILE A 138 -0.45 -2.26 -8.94
CA ILE A 138 0.75 -2.30 -9.77
C ILE A 138 1.87 -2.96 -8.97
N ALA A 139 2.44 -4.03 -9.52
CA ALA A 139 3.69 -4.61 -9.04
C ALA A 139 4.87 -3.79 -9.59
N LEU A 140 5.81 -3.47 -8.71
CA LEU A 140 7.03 -2.73 -9.04
C LEU A 140 8.27 -3.64 -8.96
N SER A 141 9.31 -3.29 -9.72
CA SER A 141 10.56 -4.04 -9.81
C SER A 141 11.34 -4.15 -8.49
N ASN A 142 11.02 -3.33 -7.50
CA ASN A 142 11.58 -3.37 -6.15
C ASN A 142 10.78 -4.28 -5.19
N THR A 143 9.90 -5.13 -5.73
CA THR A 143 8.99 -6.06 -5.00
C THR A 143 7.81 -5.42 -4.29
N SER A 144 7.60 -4.10 -4.37
CA SER A 144 6.42 -3.46 -3.78
C SER A 144 5.19 -3.60 -4.68
N VAL A 145 4.02 -3.52 -4.07
CA VAL A 145 2.73 -3.40 -4.76
C VAL A 145 2.11 -2.08 -4.30
N VAL A 146 1.54 -1.33 -5.23
CA VAL A 146 0.91 -0.03 -4.96
C VAL A 146 -0.47 0.00 -5.61
N ASP A 147 -1.44 0.62 -4.94
CA ASP A 147 -2.68 1.05 -5.58
C ASP A 147 -2.44 2.39 -6.26
N ALA A 148 -3.03 2.57 -7.43
CA ALA A 148 -2.95 3.80 -8.20
C ALA A 148 -4.34 4.23 -8.66
N THR A 149 -4.66 5.53 -8.50
CA THR A 149 -5.79 6.15 -9.20
C THR A 149 -5.54 6.16 -10.71
N PRO A 150 -6.54 6.47 -11.55
CA PRO A 150 -6.34 6.58 -13.00
C PRO A 150 -5.23 7.58 -13.38
N GLU A 151 -5.16 8.71 -12.65
CA GLU A 151 -4.14 9.74 -12.85
C GLU A 151 -2.75 9.22 -12.47
N GLU A 152 -2.62 8.54 -11.32
CA GLU A 152 -1.36 7.97 -10.88
C GLU A 152 -0.91 6.83 -11.79
N PHE A 153 -1.85 5.98 -12.23
CA PHE A 153 -1.60 4.83 -13.10
C PHE A 153 -0.89 5.26 -14.39
N SER A 154 -1.30 6.39 -14.98
CA SER A 154 -0.68 6.94 -16.19
C SER A 154 0.81 7.29 -16.03
N GLN A 155 1.27 7.52 -14.78
CA GLN A 155 2.69 7.77 -14.48
C GLN A 155 3.51 6.49 -14.46
N TYR A 156 2.88 5.35 -14.16
CA TYR A 156 3.53 4.03 -14.15
C TYR A 156 3.51 3.38 -15.53
N VAL A 157 2.37 3.47 -16.21
CA VAL A 157 2.12 2.85 -17.51
C VAL A 157 1.59 3.93 -18.45
N PRO A 158 2.48 4.70 -19.10
CA PRO A 158 2.06 5.66 -20.10
C PRO A 158 1.39 4.90 -21.24
N SER A 159 0.21 5.38 -21.66
CA SER A 159 -0.52 4.77 -22.78
C SER A 159 0.39 4.63 -24.01
N PRO A 160 0.35 3.48 -24.71
CA PRO A 160 1.06 3.31 -25.97
C PRO A 160 0.52 4.27 -27.05
#